data_AF-A0A4Q4CK70-F1
#
_entry.id   AF-A0A4Q4CK70-F1
#
_cell.length_a   1.000
_cell.length_b   1.000
_cell.length_c   1.000
_cell.angle_alpha   90.00
_cell.angle_beta   90.00
_cell.angle_gamma   90.00
#
_symmetry.space_group_name_H-M   'P 1'
#
loop_
_entity.id
_entity.type
_entity.pdbx_description
1 polymer ?
#
loop_
_entity_poly.entity_id
_entity_poly.type
_entity_poly.pdbx_seq_one_letter_code
_entity_poly.pdbx_strand_id
1 'polypeptide(L)'
;PAMAPRARLLPPLAREGDRPLLYVMTAGEVGNDARQAMRDADFPFLDRVADALAVLRALEAEAAGRDRASLPPPARPASAGPAPALPLGALTEAEAKRLAAAYGIPVTRETLATDAGSAVAAAETIGYPVVLKGVSRAVVHKSDLGLVKLRLADAAAVRTAFAEIAAVLPEREGVLVQEMARGEAELILGARFEPGFGPLVLIGFGGVLVEVLADVQLAPAPLRPADAEAMLRRLKLWPVLAGVRGRPALDVAAAVDALVRLSWLAADLGPRLVEMDLNPILLRAAGEGAIAVDARATLAEALA
;
A
#
# COMPACT_ATOMS: atom_id res chain seq x y z
N PRO A 1 -35.46 19.68 4.92
CA PRO A 1 -36.43 18.65 5.38
C PRO A 1 -36.70 17.51 4.37
N ALA A 2 -36.84 17.76 3.06
CA ALA A 2 -37.17 16.71 2.07
C ALA A 2 -35.97 15.93 1.49
N MET A 3 -34.74 16.32 1.80
CA MET A 3 -33.54 15.76 1.16
C MET A 3 -33.09 14.44 1.78
N ALA A 4 -33.10 14.30 3.10
CA ALA A 4 -32.70 13.07 3.77
C ALA A 4 -33.61 11.87 3.44
N PRO A 5 -34.96 12.02 3.43
CA PRO A 5 -35.84 10.94 2.97
C PRO A 5 -35.55 10.51 1.52
N ARG A 6 -35.27 11.46 0.63
CA ARG A 6 -34.91 11.15 -0.78
C ARG A 6 -33.56 10.44 -0.88
N ALA A 7 -32.56 10.90 -0.12
CA ALA A 7 -31.25 10.27 -0.10
C ALA A 7 -31.33 8.80 0.33
N ARG A 8 -32.16 8.47 1.33
CA ARG A 8 -32.38 7.08 1.78
C ARG A 8 -32.97 6.15 0.71
N LEU A 9 -33.63 6.69 -0.32
CA LEU A 9 -34.19 5.90 -1.41
C LEU A 9 -33.16 5.59 -2.51
N LEU A 10 -32.09 6.38 -2.63
CA LEU A 10 -31.14 6.25 -3.73
C LEU A 10 -30.27 4.98 -3.65
N PRO A 11 -29.68 4.61 -2.49
CA PRO A 11 -28.87 3.39 -2.39
C PRO A 11 -29.59 2.10 -2.79
N PRO A 12 -30.81 1.79 -2.32
CA PRO A 12 -31.51 0.57 -2.76
C PRO A 12 -31.85 0.61 -4.25
N LEU A 13 -32.32 1.75 -4.77
CA LEU A 13 -32.61 1.91 -6.20
C LEU A 13 -31.37 1.72 -7.09
N ALA A 14 -30.22 2.21 -6.64
CA ALA A 14 -28.96 2.06 -7.36
C ALA A 14 -28.41 0.63 -7.30
N ARG A 15 -28.68 -0.11 -6.21
CA ARG A 15 -28.27 -1.51 -6.06
C ARG A 15 -29.19 -2.48 -6.82
N GLU A 16 -30.47 -2.16 -6.94
CA GLU A 16 -31.45 -2.94 -7.69
C GLU A 16 -31.44 -2.65 -9.20
N GLY A 17 -30.96 -1.48 -9.61
CA GLY A 17 -30.95 -1.05 -11.00
C GLY A 17 -29.66 -1.39 -11.76
N ASP A 18 -29.78 -1.61 -13.07
CA ASP A 18 -28.64 -1.91 -13.95
C ASP A 18 -27.84 -0.67 -14.40
N ARG A 19 -28.15 0.52 -13.86
CA ARG A 19 -27.51 1.78 -14.25
C ARG A 19 -26.70 2.36 -13.11
N PRO A 20 -25.42 2.70 -13.32
CA PRO A 20 -24.63 3.37 -12.30
C PRO A 20 -25.24 4.73 -11.97
N LEU A 21 -25.41 4.99 -10.68
CA LEU A 21 -25.95 6.26 -10.17
C LEU A 21 -24.80 7.09 -9.57
N LEU A 22 -24.61 8.30 -10.08
CA LEU A 22 -23.72 9.29 -9.48
C LEU A 22 -24.56 10.35 -8.77
N TYR A 23 -24.44 10.45 -7.45
CA TYR A 23 -25.18 11.42 -6.65
C TYR A 23 -24.31 12.62 -6.28
N VAL A 24 -24.79 13.83 -6.60
CA VAL A 24 -24.11 15.08 -6.27
C VAL A 24 -24.95 15.91 -5.30
N MET A 25 -24.43 16.12 -4.10
CA MET A 25 -25.03 16.92 -3.04
C MET A 25 -24.41 18.32 -3.01
N THR A 26 -25.00 19.27 -3.75
CA THR A 26 -24.47 20.65 -3.78
C THR A 26 -25.00 21.52 -2.64
N ALA A 27 -25.93 21.01 -1.81
CA ALA A 27 -26.43 21.77 -0.68
C ALA A 27 -25.35 21.88 0.40
N GLY A 28 -25.18 23.09 0.93
CA GLY A 28 -24.34 23.37 2.11
C GLY A 28 -24.89 22.67 3.35
N GLU A 29 -24.87 23.30 4.53
CA GLU A 29 -25.24 22.64 5.80
C GLU A 29 -26.64 21.99 5.79
N VAL A 30 -27.58 22.53 5.00
CA VAL A 30 -28.94 21.99 4.79
C VAL A 30 -28.93 20.54 4.25
N GLY A 31 -27.83 20.11 3.62
CA GLY A 31 -27.64 18.76 3.09
C GLY A 31 -27.03 17.76 4.09
N ASN A 32 -26.67 18.16 5.30
CA ASN A 32 -25.91 17.31 6.24
C ASN A 32 -26.65 16.02 6.60
N ASP A 33 -27.95 16.07 6.86
CA ASP A 33 -28.76 14.87 7.15
C ASP A 33 -28.80 13.90 5.97
N ALA A 34 -28.80 14.43 4.75
CA ALA A 34 -28.79 13.61 3.54
C ALA A 34 -27.40 12.99 3.31
N ARG A 35 -26.31 13.73 3.57
CA ARG A 35 -24.94 13.17 3.57
C ARG A 35 -24.79 12.07 4.61
N GLN A 36 -25.34 12.29 5.81
CA GLN A 36 -25.32 11.28 6.85
C GLN A 36 -26.11 10.04 6.42
N ALA A 37 -27.30 10.21 5.85
CA ALA A 37 -28.08 9.09 5.33
C ALA A 37 -27.32 8.29 4.25
N MET A 38 -26.56 8.95 3.37
CA MET A 38 -25.73 8.26 2.37
C MET A 38 -24.56 7.50 3.03
N ARG A 39 -23.90 8.09 4.04
CA ARG A 39 -22.86 7.42 4.83
C ARG A 39 -23.39 6.21 5.58
N ASP A 40 -24.52 6.35 6.27
CA ASP A 40 -25.18 5.26 7.01
C ASP A 40 -25.58 4.11 6.08
N ALA A 41 -25.93 4.43 4.83
CA ALA A 41 -26.28 3.45 3.81
C ALA A 41 -25.07 2.88 3.05
N ASP A 42 -23.85 3.29 3.39
CA ASP A 42 -22.62 2.95 2.68
C ASP A 42 -22.71 3.22 1.17
N PHE A 43 -23.13 4.44 0.81
CA PHE A 43 -23.35 4.85 -0.57
C PHE A 43 -22.58 6.12 -0.91
N PRO A 44 -21.74 6.11 -1.97
CA PRO A 44 -20.88 7.24 -2.30
C PRO A 44 -21.66 8.43 -2.87
N PHE A 45 -21.19 9.64 -2.57
CA PHE A 45 -21.72 10.89 -3.11
C PHE A 45 -20.61 11.93 -3.28
N LEU A 46 -20.88 12.95 -4.09
CA LEU A 46 -19.95 14.06 -4.34
C LEU A 46 -20.57 15.39 -3.89
N ASP A 47 -19.78 16.29 -3.33
CA ASP A 47 -20.27 17.61 -2.93
C ASP A 47 -20.14 18.66 -4.04
N ARG A 48 -19.42 18.34 -5.13
CA ARG A 48 -19.12 19.27 -6.22
C ARG A 48 -19.46 18.65 -7.58
N VAL A 49 -20.14 19.42 -8.43
CA VAL A 49 -20.42 19.04 -9.82
C VAL A 49 -19.12 18.87 -10.62
N ALA A 50 -18.08 19.65 -10.31
CA ALA A 50 -16.77 19.52 -10.96
C ALA A 50 -16.16 18.12 -10.76
N ASP A 51 -16.30 17.56 -9.56
CA ASP A 51 -15.79 16.22 -9.23
C ASP A 51 -16.61 15.17 -9.97
N ALA A 52 -17.91 15.38 -10.11
CA ALA A 52 -18.80 14.49 -10.86
C ALA A 52 -18.43 14.45 -12.35
N LEU A 53 -18.15 15.62 -12.95
CA LEU A 53 -17.67 15.72 -14.32
C LEU A 53 -16.27 15.12 -14.49
N ALA A 54 -15.40 15.22 -13.47
CA ALA A 54 -14.10 14.58 -13.49
C ALA A 54 -14.24 13.04 -13.48
N VAL A 55 -15.15 12.50 -12.66
CA VAL A 55 -15.48 11.07 -12.65
C VAL A 55 -16.02 10.63 -14.00
N LEU A 56 -16.98 11.36 -14.59
CA LEU A 56 -17.53 11.03 -15.90
C LEU A 56 -16.46 11.04 -17.01
N ARG A 57 -15.56 12.03 -17.01
CA ARG A 57 -14.42 12.07 -17.95
C ARG A 57 -13.45 10.92 -17.73
N ALA A 58 -13.20 10.53 -16.48
CA ALA A 58 -12.36 9.37 -16.18
C ALA A 58 -13.01 8.08 -16.69
N LEU A 59 -14.33 7.90 -16.49
CA LEU A 59 -15.09 6.77 -17.02
C LEU A 59 -15.11 6.74 -18.55
N GLU A 60 -15.24 7.90 -19.19
CA GLU A 60 -15.21 8.02 -20.65
C GLU A 60 -13.82 7.70 -21.22
N ALA A 61 -12.75 8.24 -20.64
CA ALA A 61 -11.38 7.93 -21.04
C ALA A 61 -11.05 6.44 -20.82
N GLU A 62 -11.57 5.86 -19.74
CA GLU A 62 -11.45 4.44 -19.44
C GLU A 62 -12.19 3.58 -20.49
N ALA A 63 -13.43 3.95 -20.83
CA ALA A 63 -14.25 3.26 -21.83
C ALA A 63 -13.68 3.39 -23.26
N ALA A 64 -13.13 4.55 -23.61
CA ALA A 64 -12.51 4.80 -24.91
C ALA A 64 -11.23 3.98 -25.15
N GLY A 65 -10.58 3.50 -24.07
CA GLY A 65 -9.35 2.71 -24.14
C GLY A 65 -9.50 1.22 -23.83
N ARG A 66 -10.61 0.79 -23.22
CA ARG A 66 -10.82 -0.60 -22.79
C ARG A 66 -12.32 -0.93 -22.74
N ASP A 67 -12.77 -1.89 -23.56
CA ASP A 67 -14.01 -2.61 -23.25
C ASP A 67 -13.74 -3.54 -22.06
N ARG A 68 -13.76 -2.99 -20.84
CA ARG A 68 -13.50 -3.77 -19.62
C ARG A 68 -14.51 -4.89 -19.41
N ALA A 69 -15.73 -4.76 -19.96
CA ALA A 69 -16.76 -5.78 -19.89
C ALA A 69 -16.43 -7.00 -20.77
N SER A 70 -15.71 -6.79 -21.88
CA SER A 70 -15.21 -7.89 -22.72
C SER A 70 -13.94 -8.56 -22.20
N LEU A 71 -13.20 -7.91 -21.31
CA LEU A 71 -11.95 -8.44 -20.80
C LEU A 71 -12.21 -9.53 -19.75
N PRO A 72 -11.38 -10.58 -19.69
CA PRO A 72 -11.51 -11.59 -18.66
C PRO A 72 -11.38 -10.96 -17.27
N PRO A 73 -12.05 -11.56 -16.26
CA PRO A 73 -11.89 -11.12 -14.88
C PRO A 73 -10.41 -11.21 -14.47
N PRO A 74 -9.94 -10.35 -13.54
CA PRO A 74 -8.62 -10.50 -12.95
C PRO A 74 -8.40 -11.92 -12.45
N ALA A 75 -7.21 -12.47 -12.67
CA ALA A 75 -6.82 -13.79 -12.21
C ALA A 75 -5.92 -13.68 -10.97
N ARG A 76 -6.26 -14.44 -9.92
CA ARG A 76 -5.46 -14.50 -8.69
C ARG A 76 -4.14 -15.23 -8.96
N PRO A 77 -2.97 -14.65 -8.62
CA PRO A 77 -1.69 -15.34 -8.77
C PRO A 77 -1.69 -16.68 -8.04
N ALA A 78 -1.35 -17.77 -8.74
CA ALA A 78 -1.38 -19.12 -8.16
C ALA A 78 -0.40 -19.29 -6.99
N SER A 79 0.68 -18.49 -6.96
CA SER A 79 1.65 -18.48 -5.86
C SER A 79 1.23 -17.64 -4.65
N ALA A 80 0.10 -16.92 -4.71
CA ALA A 80 -0.43 -16.23 -3.53
C ALA A 80 -1.00 -17.27 -2.56
N GLY A 81 -0.41 -17.38 -1.38
CA GLY A 81 -0.88 -18.23 -0.30
C GLY A 81 -2.11 -17.66 0.42
N PRO A 82 -2.60 -18.35 1.45
CA PRO A 82 -3.59 -17.79 2.36
C PRO A 82 -2.96 -16.71 3.24
N ALA A 83 -3.75 -15.70 3.61
CA ALA A 83 -3.31 -14.71 4.59
C ALA A 83 -3.02 -15.40 5.95
N PRO A 84 -1.86 -15.14 6.58
CA PRO A 84 -1.54 -15.70 7.88
C PRO A 84 -2.48 -15.16 8.97
N ALA A 85 -2.66 -15.94 10.04
CA ALA A 85 -3.35 -15.46 11.23
C ALA A 85 -2.47 -14.38 11.91
N LEU A 86 -2.97 -13.15 11.97
CA LEU A 86 -2.30 -11.98 12.52
C LEU A 86 -3.21 -11.26 13.53
N PRO A 87 -2.63 -10.55 14.51
CA PRO A 87 -3.43 -9.79 15.47
C PRO A 87 -4.24 -8.68 14.78
N LEU A 88 -5.32 -8.28 15.43
CA LEU A 88 -6.09 -7.11 15.04
C LEU A 88 -5.38 -5.82 15.47
N GLY A 89 -5.71 -4.71 14.81
CA GLY A 89 -5.09 -3.40 15.03
C GLY A 89 -3.82 -3.21 14.20
N ALA A 90 -2.95 -2.32 14.68
CA ALA A 90 -1.69 -2.00 14.02
C ALA A 90 -0.70 -3.17 14.11
N LEU A 91 -0.24 -3.62 12.94
CA LEU A 91 0.79 -4.66 12.82
C LEU A 91 2.19 -4.07 13.02
N THR A 92 3.08 -4.89 13.58
CA THR A 92 4.52 -4.62 13.50
C THR A 92 5.00 -4.74 12.05
N GLU A 93 6.15 -4.13 11.74
CA GLU A 93 6.75 -4.21 10.41
C GLU A 93 6.97 -5.66 9.95
N ALA A 94 7.44 -6.53 10.85
CA ALA A 94 7.66 -7.95 10.55
C ALA A 94 6.34 -8.69 10.28
N GLU A 95 5.26 -8.38 11.00
CA GLU A 95 3.93 -8.94 10.74
C GLU A 95 3.37 -8.48 9.40
N ALA A 96 3.52 -7.19 9.08
CA ALA A 96 3.07 -6.60 7.81
C ALA A 96 3.86 -7.17 6.61
N LYS A 97 5.19 -7.33 6.73
CA LYS A 97 6.00 -7.98 5.70
C LYS A 97 5.68 -9.47 5.55
N ARG A 98 5.39 -10.18 6.65
CA ARG A 98 4.93 -11.57 6.59
C ARG A 98 3.60 -11.69 5.84
N LEU A 99 2.68 -10.74 6.02
CA LEU A 99 1.44 -10.66 5.25
C LEU A 99 1.72 -10.44 3.75
N ALA A 100 2.58 -9.48 3.41
CA ALA A 100 2.99 -9.22 2.02
C ALA A 100 3.63 -10.46 1.35
N ALA A 101 4.56 -11.10 2.07
CA ALA A 101 5.29 -12.27 1.62
C ALA A 101 4.37 -13.48 1.40
N ALA A 102 3.30 -13.63 2.19
CA ALA A 102 2.30 -14.68 1.98
C ALA A 102 1.59 -14.57 0.62
N TYR A 103 1.50 -13.36 0.04
CA TYR A 103 0.98 -13.13 -1.31
C TYR A 103 2.07 -13.18 -2.40
N GLY A 104 3.31 -13.48 -2.02
CA GLY A 104 4.47 -13.55 -2.91
C GLY A 104 5.06 -12.18 -3.24
N ILE A 105 4.75 -11.12 -2.49
CA ILE A 105 5.41 -9.82 -2.65
C ILE A 105 6.82 -9.93 -2.04
N PRO A 106 7.89 -9.63 -2.78
CA PRO A 106 9.25 -9.71 -2.24
C PRO A 106 9.47 -8.69 -1.12
N VAL A 107 9.93 -9.17 0.02
CA VAL A 107 10.29 -8.36 1.19
C VAL A 107 11.73 -8.66 1.60
N THR A 108 12.37 -7.73 2.29
CA THR A 108 13.72 -7.94 2.84
C THR A 108 13.77 -9.09 3.83
N ARG A 109 14.84 -9.88 3.76
CA ARG A 109 15.19 -10.86 4.80
C ARG A 109 15.50 -10.13 6.10
N GLU A 110 14.92 -10.62 7.19
CA GLU A 110 15.03 -9.99 8.50
C GLU A 110 14.88 -11.00 9.65
N THR A 111 15.37 -10.62 10.83
CA THR A 111 15.28 -11.42 12.05
C THR A 111 15.15 -10.49 13.25
N LEU A 112 14.19 -10.78 14.13
CA LEU A 112 14.02 -10.03 15.37
C LEU A 112 15.07 -10.50 16.40
N ALA A 113 15.88 -9.57 16.90
CA ALA A 113 16.87 -9.81 17.94
C ALA A 113 16.48 -9.11 19.25
N THR A 114 16.58 -9.83 20.36
CA THR A 114 16.24 -9.32 21.70
C THR A 114 17.47 -8.82 22.47
N ASP A 115 18.68 -9.14 22.00
CA ASP A 115 19.94 -8.76 22.61
C ASP A 115 21.02 -8.55 21.53
N ALA A 116 22.13 -7.92 21.91
CA ALA A 116 23.20 -7.60 20.97
C ALA A 116 23.91 -8.85 20.41
N GLY A 117 23.93 -9.97 21.14
CA GLY A 117 24.50 -11.24 20.69
C GLY A 117 23.64 -11.87 19.59
N SER A 118 22.33 -11.98 19.82
CA SER A 118 21.38 -12.45 18.80
C SER A 118 21.34 -11.53 17.58
N ALA A 119 21.52 -10.22 17.76
CA ALA A 119 21.61 -9.28 16.65
C ALA A 119 22.83 -9.51 15.75
N VAL A 120 24.00 -9.78 16.34
CA VAL A 120 25.22 -10.12 15.59
C VAL A 120 25.08 -11.46 14.86
N ALA A 121 24.54 -12.49 15.52
CA ALA A 121 24.33 -13.79 14.89
C ALA A 121 23.38 -13.72 13.69
N ALA A 122 22.30 -12.92 13.81
CA ALA A 122 21.39 -12.65 12.71
C ALA A 122 22.10 -11.90 11.56
N ALA A 123 22.93 -10.91 11.87
CA ALA A 123 23.68 -10.16 10.87
C ALA A 123 24.69 -11.04 10.12
N GLU A 124 25.38 -11.94 10.81
CA GLU A 124 26.30 -12.93 10.22
C GLU A 124 25.56 -13.90 9.30
N THR A 125 24.33 -14.30 9.67
CA THR A 125 23.49 -15.19 8.85
C THR A 125 22.96 -14.49 7.61
N ILE A 126 22.52 -13.22 7.73
CA ILE A 126 21.96 -12.43 6.61
C ILE A 126 23.06 -12.02 5.63
N GLY A 127 24.24 -11.66 6.15
CA GLY A 127 25.36 -11.08 5.42
C GLY A 127 25.39 -9.56 5.53
N TYR A 128 26.59 -9.00 5.74
CA TYR A 128 26.82 -7.56 5.84
C TYR A 128 26.86 -6.87 4.46
N PRO A 129 26.53 -5.57 4.37
CA PRO A 129 26.05 -4.72 5.46
C PRO A 129 24.57 -4.98 5.80
N VAL A 130 24.21 -4.75 7.06
CA VAL A 130 22.84 -4.88 7.57
C VAL A 130 22.27 -3.54 8.06
N VAL A 131 20.97 -3.56 8.34
CA VAL A 131 20.19 -2.50 8.97
C VAL A 131 19.67 -2.99 10.32
N LEU A 132 19.70 -2.14 11.34
CA LEU A 132 18.97 -2.35 12.59
C LEU A 132 17.79 -1.38 12.67
N LYS A 133 16.59 -1.88 12.99
CA LYS A 133 15.40 -1.05 13.24
C LYS A 133 14.79 -1.39 14.60
N GLY A 134 14.61 -0.40 15.48
CA GLY A 134 13.88 -0.58 16.73
C GLY A 134 12.42 -0.99 16.49
N VAL A 135 11.92 -1.98 17.23
CA VAL A 135 10.55 -2.48 17.11
C VAL A 135 9.74 -2.09 18.34
N SER A 136 8.67 -1.32 18.10
CA SER A 136 7.63 -1.02 19.08
C SER A 136 6.33 -0.67 18.34
N ARG A 137 5.21 -1.26 18.78
CA ARG A 137 3.86 -0.91 18.27
C ARG A 137 3.47 0.55 18.54
N ALA A 138 4.06 1.20 19.54
CA ALA A 138 3.77 2.59 19.88
C ALA A 138 4.54 3.61 19.02
N VAL A 139 5.59 3.17 18.30
CA VAL A 139 6.48 4.06 17.56
C VAL A 139 6.27 3.90 16.06
N VAL A 140 5.59 4.88 15.48
CA VAL A 140 5.25 4.91 14.04
C VAL A 140 6.39 5.50 13.20
N HIS A 141 7.05 6.57 13.68
CA HIS A 141 8.12 7.28 12.96
C HIS A 141 9.52 6.95 13.52
N LYS A 142 10.03 5.76 13.18
CA LYS A 142 11.30 5.22 13.73
C LYS A 142 12.53 6.07 13.37
N SER A 143 12.60 6.56 12.14
CA SER A 143 13.75 7.31 11.63
C SER A 143 13.96 8.62 12.38
N ASP A 144 12.89 9.33 12.71
CA ASP A 144 12.94 10.63 13.40
C ASP A 144 13.48 10.53 14.82
N LEU A 145 13.35 9.35 15.43
CA LEU A 145 13.90 9.03 16.75
C LEU A 145 15.29 8.38 16.68
N GLY A 146 15.89 8.28 15.49
CA GLY A 146 17.19 7.62 15.31
C GLY A 146 17.15 6.11 15.56
N LEU A 147 15.97 5.48 15.47
CA LEU A 147 15.78 4.04 15.71
C LEU A 147 16.11 3.18 14.49
N VAL A 148 16.60 3.78 13.41
CA VAL A 148 17.05 3.10 12.19
C VAL A 148 18.55 3.35 12.01
N LYS A 149 19.33 2.27 11.99
CA LYS A 149 20.79 2.31 11.82
C LYS A 149 21.15 1.55 10.56
N LEU A 150 21.63 2.26 9.55
CA LEU A 150 21.91 1.72 8.22
C LEU A 150 23.40 1.40 8.03
N ARG A 151 23.70 0.58 7.02
CA ARG A 151 25.08 0.32 6.52
C ARG A 151 26.03 -0.23 7.59
N LEU A 152 25.53 -1.07 8.49
CA LEU A 152 26.35 -1.70 9.54
C LEU A 152 27.19 -2.78 8.89
N ALA A 153 28.50 -2.59 8.84
CA ALA A 153 29.40 -3.39 8.02
C ALA A 153 30.02 -4.60 8.76
N ASP A 154 29.92 -4.63 10.09
CA ASP A 154 30.54 -5.66 10.92
C ASP A 154 29.81 -5.82 12.28
N ALA A 155 30.24 -6.82 13.05
CA ALA A 155 29.68 -7.15 14.35
C ALA A 155 29.84 -6.02 15.38
N ALA A 156 30.92 -5.24 15.32
CA ALA A 156 31.14 -4.13 16.26
C ALA A 156 30.13 -3.00 16.00
N ALA A 157 29.93 -2.64 14.73
CA ALA A 157 28.91 -1.67 14.32
C ALA A 157 27.51 -2.11 14.75
N VAL A 158 27.18 -3.39 14.61
CA VAL A 158 25.90 -3.96 15.07
C VAL A 158 25.71 -3.83 16.58
N ARG A 159 26.72 -4.16 17.39
CA ARG A 159 26.63 -4.03 18.86
C ARG A 159 26.43 -2.59 19.31
N THR A 160 27.18 -1.65 18.72
CA THR A 160 27.06 -0.22 19.01
C THR A 160 25.67 0.29 18.66
N ALA A 161 25.22 0.02 17.44
CA ALA A 161 23.90 0.43 16.97
C ALA A 161 22.75 -0.18 17.79
N PHE A 162 22.88 -1.44 18.22
CA PHE A 162 21.91 -2.07 19.12
C PHE A 162 21.83 -1.33 20.47
N ALA A 163 22.97 -0.99 21.07
CA ALA A 163 23.01 -0.25 22.33
C ALA A 163 22.40 1.15 22.21
N GLU A 164 22.64 1.85 21.10
CA GLU A 164 22.04 3.16 20.82
C GLU A 164 20.52 3.08 20.71
N ILE A 165 19.99 2.13 19.93
CA ILE A 165 18.54 1.90 19.82
C ILE A 165 17.95 1.54 21.20
N ALA A 166 18.67 0.70 21.94
CA ALA A 166 18.25 0.24 23.26
C ALA A 166 18.15 1.37 24.29
N ALA A 167 19.00 2.38 24.18
CA ALA A 167 18.99 3.56 25.04
C ALA A 167 17.81 4.49 24.74
N VAL A 168 17.46 4.65 23.46
CA VAL A 168 16.35 5.52 23.03
C VAL A 168 14.99 4.88 23.28
N LEU A 169 14.89 3.57 23.10
CA LEU A 169 13.63 2.82 23.22
C LEU A 169 13.73 1.71 24.27
N PRO A 170 13.74 2.02 25.58
CA PRO A 170 13.90 1.05 26.65
C PRO A 170 12.80 -0.02 26.67
N GLU A 171 11.55 0.38 26.44
CA GLU A 171 10.38 -0.51 26.33
C GLU A 171 10.15 -0.94 24.86
N ARG A 172 11.06 -1.76 24.34
CA ARG A 172 11.02 -2.33 22.98
C ARG A 172 10.66 -3.81 22.99
N GLU A 173 10.04 -4.28 21.92
CA GLU A 173 9.85 -5.71 21.66
C GLU A 173 11.17 -6.37 21.21
N GLY A 174 12.03 -5.60 20.54
CA GLY A 174 13.35 -6.02 20.09
C GLY A 174 13.93 -5.06 19.06
N VAL A 175 14.94 -5.53 18.34
CA VAL A 175 15.56 -4.83 17.20
C VAL A 175 15.55 -5.75 15.99
N LEU A 176 14.97 -5.28 14.89
CA LEU A 176 14.90 -6.01 13.64
C LEU A 176 16.25 -5.86 12.91
N VAL A 177 16.95 -6.97 12.71
CA VAL A 177 18.14 -7.06 11.87
C VAL A 177 17.69 -7.39 10.46
N GLN A 178 17.98 -6.53 9.50
CA GLN A 178 17.46 -6.61 8.14
C GLN A 178 18.59 -6.50 7.11
N GLU A 179 18.48 -7.19 5.98
CA GLU A 179 19.42 -7.01 4.88
C GLU A 179 19.38 -5.58 4.31
N MET A 180 20.55 -5.05 3.93
CA MET A 180 20.64 -3.75 3.28
C MET A 180 20.34 -3.89 1.78
N ALA A 181 19.07 -3.77 1.42
CA ALA A 181 18.64 -3.73 0.03
C ALA A 181 19.06 -2.42 -0.68
N ARG A 182 19.21 -2.49 -2.00
CA ARG A 182 19.49 -1.34 -2.88
C ARG A 182 18.50 -1.36 -4.05
N GLY A 183 18.15 -0.18 -4.53
CA GLY A 183 17.35 0.03 -5.72
C GLY A 183 17.75 1.33 -6.41
N GLU A 184 17.33 1.47 -7.66
CA GLU A 184 17.58 2.62 -8.51
C GLU A 184 16.47 3.67 -8.40
N ALA A 185 15.27 3.25 -7.97
CA ALA A 185 14.14 4.10 -7.65
C ALA A 185 13.34 3.53 -6.47
N GLU A 186 12.59 4.41 -5.83
CA GLU A 186 11.66 4.06 -4.75
C GLU A 186 10.23 4.23 -5.28
N LEU A 187 9.37 3.25 -5.00
CA LEU A 187 7.93 3.29 -5.24
C LEU A 187 7.19 3.13 -3.91
N ILE A 188 5.96 3.60 -3.88
CA ILE A 188 5.01 3.39 -2.80
C ILE A 188 3.88 2.54 -3.34
N LEU A 189 3.57 1.44 -2.67
CA LEU A 189 2.42 0.59 -2.98
C LEU A 189 1.49 0.56 -1.77
N GLY A 190 0.28 1.09 -1.94
CA GLY A 190 -0.73 1.17 -0.88
C GLY A 190 -1.95 0.30 -1.18
N ALA A 191 -2.62 -0.16 -0.14
CA ALA A 191 -3.92 -0.80 -0.20
C ALA A 191 -4.78 -0.31 0.96
N ARG A 192 -6.09 -0.16 0.73
CA ARG A 192 -7.06 0.12 1.79
C ARG A 192 -8.43 -0.40 1.42
N PHE A 193 -9.23 -0.77 2.41
CA PHE A 193 -10.65 -0.96 2.20
C PHE A 193 -11.38 0.37 2.42
N GLU A 194 -12.17 0.79 1.44
CA GLU A 194 -13.01 1.97 1.55
C GLU A 194 -14.48 1.52 1.55
N PRO A 195 -15.25 1.76 2.63
CA PRO A 195 -16.68 1.48 2.64
C PRO A 195 -17.40 2.06 1.41
N GLY A 196 -18.28 1.27 0.80
CA GLY A 196 -19.04 1.64 -0.40
C GLY A 196 -18.28 1.51 -1.71
N PHE A 197 -16.94 1.53 -1.70
CA PHE A 197 -16.08 1.34 -2.87
C PHE A 197 -15.39 -0.02 -2.90
N GLY A 198 -15.20 -0.65 -1.73
CA GLY A 198 -14.46 -1.88 -1.59
C GLY A 198 -12.94 -1.66 -1.53
N PRO A 199 -12.14 -2.69 -1.88
CA PRO A 199 -10.69 -2.61 -1.80
C PRO A 199 -10.13 -1.71 -2.91
N LEU A 200 -9.23 -0.81 -2.51
CA LEU A 200 -8.52 0.10 -3.39
C LEU A 200 -7.01 -0.13 -3.26
N VAL A 201 -6.29 0.00 -4.36
CA VAL A 201 -4.83 -0.02 -4.38
C VAL A 201 -4.27 1.25 -5.01
N LEU A 202 -3.11 1.64 -4.50
CA LEU A 202 -2.36 2.82 -4.90
C LEU A 202 -0.96 2.41 -5.34
N ILE A 203 -0.46 3.08 -6.38
CA ILE A 203 0.95 3.08 -6.71
C ILE A 203 1.43 4.51 -6.94
N GLY A 204 2.61 4.83 -6.46
CA GLY A 204 3.27 6.11 -6.72
C GLY A 204 4.78 5.98 -6.64
N PHE A 205 5.47 7.05 -7.01
CA PHE A 205 6.90 7.15 -6.70
C PHE A 205 7.10 7.52 -5.22
N GLY A 206 8.15 6.97 -4.62
CA GLY A 206 8.58 7.24 -3.26
C GLY A 206 9.69 8.27 -3.16
N GLY A 207 10.08 8.58 -1.93
CA GLY A 207 11.11 9.56 -1.60
C GLY A 207 10.58 10.97 -1.31
N VAL A 208 11.33 11.71 -0.51
CA VAL A 208 10.92 13.01 0.09
C VAL A 208 10.42 14.02 -0.93
N LEU A 209 11.07 14.14 -2.09
CA LEU A 209 10.69 15.10 -3.13
C LEU A 209 9.40 14.71 -3.86
N VAL A 210 9.04 13.43 -3.85
CA VAL A 210 7.88 12.92 -4.60
C VAL A 210 6.60 12.99 -3.77
N GLU A 211 6.69 12.90 -2.44
CA GLU A 211 5.55 13.15 -1.53
C GLU A 211 4.90 14.52 -1.82
N VAL A 212 5.71 15.52 -2.17
CA VAL A 212 5.24 16.86 -2.56
C VAL A 212 4.56 16.88 -3.94
N LEU A 213 5.00 16.03 -4.87
CA LEU A 213 4.47 15.98 -6.25
C LEU A 213 3.12 15.26 -6.35
N ALA A 214 2.76 14.48 -5.32
CA ALA A 214 1.57 13.62 -5.27
C ALA A 214 1.40 12.81 -6.56
N ASP A 215 2.50 12.24 -7.07
CA ASP A 215 2.51 11.45 -8.30
C ASP A 215 2.08 10.01 -7.99
N VAL A 216 0.76 9.84 -7.88
CA VAL A 216 0.12 8.58 -7.51
C VAL A 216 -0.98 8.22 -8.49
N GLN A 217 -1.30 6.93 -8.56
CA GLN A 217 -2.44 6.38 -9.26
C GLN A 217 -3.21 5.46 -8.31
N LEU A 218 -4.52 5.55 -8.34
CA LEU A 218 -5.44 4.76 -7.52
C LEU A 218 -6.34 3.93 -8.44
N ALA A 219 -6.65 2.70 -8.04
CA ALA A 219 -7.60 1.85 -8.76
C ALA A 219 -8.30 0.85 -7.82
N PRO A 220 -9.51 0.39 -8.17
CA PRO A 220 -10.15 -0.71 -7.46
C PRO A 220 -9.36 -2.00 -7.64
N ALA A 221 -9.34 -2.80 -6.58
CA ALA A 221 -8.76 -4.13 -6.56
C ALA A 221 -9.85 -5.21 -6.80
N PRO A 222 -9.48 -6.40 -7.32
CA PRO A 222 -8.15 -6.78 -7.78
C PRO A 222 -7.82 -6.28 -9.21
N LEU A 223 -6.53 -6.17 -9.52
CA LEU A 223 -6.02 -5.67 -10.80
C LEU A 223 -5.61 -6.79 -11.74
N ARG A 224 -5.74 -6.53 -13.05
CA ARG A 224 -5.02 -7.28 -14.09
C ARG A 224 -3.62 -6.69 -14.28
N PRO A 225 -2.63 -7.47 -14.73
CA PRO A 225 -1.30 -6.95 -15.04
C PRO A 225 -1.32 -5.74 -16.00
N ALA A 226 -2.18 -5.76 -17.03
CA ALA A 226 -2.32 -4.65 -17.97
C ALA A 226 -2.90 -3.38 -17.32
N ASP A 227 -3.78 -3.51 -16.32
CA ASP A 227 -4.33 -2.35 -15.61
C ASP A 227 -3.25 -1.74 -14.70
N ALA A 228 -2.50 -2.58 -13.98
CA ALA A 228 -1.37 -2.17 -13.16
C ALA A 228 -0.29 -1.47 -14.00
N GLU A 229 0.13 -2.05 -15.13
CA GLU A 229 1.10 -1.43 -16.02
C GLU A 229 0.60 -0.07 -16.57
N ALA A 230 -0.69 0.01 -16.90
CA ALA A 230 -1.29 1.28 -17.31
C ALA A 230 -1.31 2.32 -16.19
N MET A 231 -1.43 1.92 -14.91
CA MET A 231 -1.24 2.83 -13.77
C MET A 231 0.18 3.38 -13.76
N LEU A 232 1.21 2.52 -13.81
CA LEU A 232 2.60 2.99 -13.82
C LEU A 232 2.88 3.97 -14.98
N ARG A 233 2.36 3.69 -16.19
CA ARG A 233 2.51 4.57 -17.35
C ARG A 233 1.89 5.96 -17.20
N ARG A 234 0.90 6.11 -16.32
CA ARG A 234 0.23 7.40 -16.04
C ARG A 234 0.92 8.23 -14.97
N LEU A 235 1.92 7.66 -14.28
CA LEU A 235 2.75 8.44 -13.37
C LEU A 235 3.52 9.52 -14.15
N LYS A 236 3.55 10.74 -13.62
CA LYS A 236 4.30 11.87 -14.19
C LYS A 236 5.77 11.51 -14.36
N LEU A 237 6.31 10.72 -13.44
CA LEU A 237 7.70 10.26 -13.45
C LEU A 237 7.90 8.92 -14.18
N TRP A 238 6.90 8.40 -14.92
CA TRP A 238 7.04 7.20 -15.77
C TRP A 238 8.34 7.15 -16.60
N PRO A 239 8.81 8.25 -17.24
CA PRO A 239 10.05 8.22 -18.00
C PRO A 239 11.24 7.67 -17.21
N VAL A 240 11.32 7.93 -15.89
CA VAL A 240 12.37 7.41 -15.02
C VAL A 240 12.37 5.88 -14.99
N LEU A 241 11.19 5.24 -14.98
CA LEU A 241 11.07 3.77 -15.00
C LEU A 241 11.47 3.19 -16.37
N ALA A 242 11.15 3.90 -17.44
CA ALA A 242 11.50 3.52 -18.81
C ALA A 242 12.99 3.72 -19.16
N GLY A 243 13.77 4.36 -18.27
CA GLY A 243 15.17 4.70 -18.47
C GLY A 243 15.35 6.12 -19.03
N VAL A 244 16.25 6.89 -18.42
CA VAL A 244 16.54 8.29 -18.79
C VAL A 244 18.05 8.54 -18.74
N ARG A 245 18.59 9.26 -19.74
CA ARG A 245 19.97 9.81 -19.74
C ARG A 245 21.06 8.80 -19.36
N GLY A 246 21.08 7.64 -20.04
CA GLY A 246 22.11 6.61 -19.84
C GLY A 246 21.90 5.72 -18.62
N ARG A 247 20.82 5.91 -17.84
CA ARG A 247 20.38 4.92 -16.85
C ARG A 247 19.56 3.81 -17.54
N PRO A 248 19.77 2.54 -17.15
CA PRO A 248 18.99 1.43 -17.69
C PRO A 248 17.52 1.55 -17.31
N ALA A 249 16.66 0.87 -18.07
CA ALA A 249 15.27 0.68 -17.68
C ALA A 249 15.19 -0.11 -16.36
N LEU A 250 14.18 0.21 -15.56
CA LEU A 250 13.92 -0.47 -14.29
C LEU A 250 12.98 -1.66 -14.48
N ASP A 251 12.90 -2.53 -13.48
CA ASP A 251 12.08 -3.74 -13.54
C ASP A 251 10.57 -3.45 -13.36
N VAL A 252 9.97 -2.81 -14.37
CA VAL A 252 8.54 -2.49 -14.41
C VAL A 252 7.69 -3.75 -14.24
N ALA A 253 8.12 -4.89 -14.76
CA ALA A 253 7.40 -6.16 -14.62
C ALA A 253 7.30 -6.58 -13.15
N ALA A 254 8.37 -6.44 -12.37
CA ALA A 254 8.34 -6.73 -10.94
C ALA A 254 7.46 -5.76 -10.14
N ALA A 255 7.43 -4.47 -10.50
CA ALA A 255 6.52 -3.51 -9.89
C ALA A 255 5.05 -3.83 -10.20
N VAL A 256 4.75 -4.23 -11.44
CA VAL A 256 3.42 -4.68 -11.87
C VAL A 256 2.99 -5.93 -11.10
N ASP A 257 3.85 -6.94 -11.00
CA ASP A 257 3.57 -8.17 -10.25
C ASP A 257 3.31 -7.89 -8.77
N ALA A 258 4.14 -7.05 -8.13
CA ALA A 258 3.95 -6.63 -6.74
C ALA A 258 2.61 -5.91 -6.53
N LEU A 259 2.23 -4.99 -7.42
CA LEU A 259 0.95 -4.27 -7.34
C LEU A 259 -0.25 -5.19 -7.56
N VAL A 260 -0.17 -6.11 -8.52
CA VAL A 260 -1.23 -7.11 -8.74
C VAL A 260 -1.39 -7.99 -7.50
N ARG A 261 -0.31 -8.47 -6.89
CA ARG A 261 -0.36 -9.25 -5.65
C ARG A 261 -0.95 -8.47 -4.49
N LEU A 262 -0.57 -7.20 -4.33
CA LEU A 262 -1.15 -6.34 -3.30
C LEU A 262 -2.65 -6.12 -3.53
N SER A 263 -3.08 -6.00 -4.79
CA SER A 263 -4.50 -5.88 -5.12
C SER A 263 -5.30 -7.13 -4.75
N TRP A 264 -4.71 -8.32 -4.93
CA TRP A 264 -5.33 -9.57 -4.48
C TRP A 264 -5.31 -9.73 -2.96
N LEU A 265 -4.26 -9.28 -2.29
CA LEU A 265 -4.21 -9.19 -0.83
C LEU A 265 -5.35 -8.33 -0.28
N ALA A 266 -5.56 -7.17 -0.87
CA ALA A 266 -6.65 -6.27 -0.51
C ALA A 266 -8.02 -6.89 -0.78
N ALA A 267 -8.20 -7.53 -1.94
CA ALA A 267 -9.45 -8.18 -2.32
C ALA A 267 -9.80 -9.37 -1.41
N ASP A 268 -8.84 -10.23 -1.10
CA ASP A 268 -9.03 -11.43 -0.29
C ASP A 268 -9.30 -11.09 1.19
N LEU A 269 -8.66 -10.05 1.74
CA LEU A 269 -8.92 -9.60 3.11
C LEU A 269 -10.22 -8.76 3.21
N GLY A 270 -10.58 -8.05 2.13
CA GLY A 270 -11.76 -7.19 2.09
C GLY A 270 -11.80 -6.22 3.28
N PRO A 271 -12.94 -6.10 3.99
CA PRO A 271 -13.08 -5.19 5.13
C PRO A 271 -12.08 -5.43 6.27
N ARG A 272 -11.45 -6.61 6.35
CA ARG A 272 -10.45 -6.90 7.38
C ARG A 272 -9.17 -6.12 7.19
N LEU A 273 -8.86 -5.67 5.97
CA LEU A 273 -7.72 -4.81 5.70
C LEU A 273 -8.16 -3.36 5.76
N VAL A 274 -7.86 -2.67 6.86
CA VAL A 274 -8.11 -1.22 6.95
C VAL A 274 -7.18 -0.51 5.97
N GLU A 275 -5.89 -0.75 6.11
CA GLU A 275 -4.86 -0.18 5.24
C GLU A 275 -3.59 -1.04 5.28
N MET A 276 -2.80 -0.94 4.21
CA MET A 276 -1.44 -1.43 4.12
C MET A 276 -0.63 -0.51 3.23
N ASP A 277 0.59 -0.21 3.65
CA ASP A 277 1.56 0.61 2.93
C ASP A 277 2.89 -0.12 2.84
N LEU A 278 3.38 -0.31 1.61
CA LEU A 278 4.71 -0.83 1.29
C LEU A 278 5.54 0.34 0.80
N ASN A 279 6.25 0.97 1.74
CA ASN A 279 6.92 2.23 1.51
C ASN A 279 8.29 2.31 2.22
N PRO A 280 9.42 2.20 1.49
CA PRO A 280 9.50 2.07 0.04
C PRO A 280 9.48 0.61 -0.45
N ILE A 281 9.01 0.44 -1.68
CA ILE A 281 9.45 -0.64 -2.58
C ILE A 281 10.64 -0.13 -3.38
N LEU A 282 11.79 -0.78 -3.22
CA LEU A 282 12.98 -0.49 -4.03
C LEU A 282 12.89 -1.23 -5.36
N LEU A 283 12.90 -0.47 -6.45
CA LEU A 283 12.90 -1.00 -7.81
C LEU A 283 14.33 -1.09 -8.34
N ARG A 284 14.71 -2.24 -8.89
CA ARG A 284 16.06 -2.49 -9.42
C ARG A 284 16.09 -2.39 -10.94
N ALA A 285 17.27 -2.60 -11.51
CA ALA A 285 17.43 -2.68 -12.97
C ALA A 285 16.54 -3.81 -13.54
N ALA A 286 16.16 -3.67 -14.81
CA ALA A 286 15.30 -4.65 -15.49
C ALA A 286 15.84 -6.10 -15.33
N GLY A 287 14.99 -6.99 -14.82
CA GLY A 287 15.32 -8.39 -14.55
C GLY A 287 15.86 -8.67 -13.15
N GLU A 288 16.12 -7.63 -12.34
CA GLU A 288 16.61 -7.78 -10.96
C GLU A 288 15.51 -7.65 -9.89
N GLY A 289 14.29 -7.32 -10.29
CA GLY A 289 13.12 -7.33 -9.42
C GLY A 289 12.84 -6.03 -8.65
N ALA A 290 11.92 -6.17 -7.70
CA ALA A 290 11.53 -5.13 -6.75
C ALA A 290 11.48 -5.73 -5.34
N ILE A 291 11.74 -4.95 -4.30
CA ILE A 291 11.72 -5.44 -2.91
C ILE A 291 11.17 -4.39 -1.94
N ALA A 292 10.17 -4.76 -1.15
CA ALA A 292 9.67 -3.92 -0.07
C ALA A 292 10.64 -3.98 1.13
N VAL A 293 11.11 -2.82 1.58
CA VAL A 293 12.09 -2.71 2.69
C VAL A 293 11.47 -2.23 3.99
N ASP A 294 10.23 -1.77 3.93
CA ASP A 294 9.40 -1.38 5.06
C ASP A 294 7.94 -1.65 4.71
N ALA A 295 7.13 -1.93 5.74
CA ALA A 295 5.72 -2.23 5.59
C ALA A 295 4.96 -1.80 6.85
N ARG A 296 3.77 -1.26 6.63
CA ARG A 296 2.80 -0.95 7.67
C ARG A 296 1.45 -1.50 7.26
N ALA A 297 0.69 -2.00 8.21
CA ALA A 297 -0.66 -2.48 7.94
C ALA A 297 -1.50 -2.44 9.22
N THR A 298 -2.81 -2.26 9.03
CA THR A 298 -3.81 -2.27 10.10
C THR A 298 -4.91 -3.24 9.71
N LEU A 299 -5.21 -4.17 10.61
CA LEU A 299 -6.28 -5.15 10.44
C LEU A 299 -7.46 -4.84 11.37
N ALA A 300 -8.68 -5.07 10.90
CA ALA A 300 -9.90 -4.97 11.69
C ALA A 300 -10.67 -6.29 11.66
N GLU A 301 -11.61 -6.43 12.60
CA GLU A 301 -12.63 -7.48 12.48
C GLU A 301 -13.41 -7.28 11.18
N ALA A 302 -13.79 -8.38 10.54
CA ALA A 302 -14.74 -8.28 9.44
C ALA A 302 -16.06 -7.76 10.03
N LEU A 303 -16.50 -6.57 9.61
CA LEU A 303 -17.85 -6.13 9.89
C LEU A 303 -18.80 -7.13 9.20
N ALA A 304 -19.65 -7.78 10.00
CA ALA A 304 -20.63 -8.77 9.56
C ALA A 304 -21.75 -8.15 8.71
#